data_AF-A0A4Y9AGG1-F1
#
_entry.id   AF-A0A4Y9AGG1-F1
#
_cell.length_a   1.000
_cell.length_b   1.000
_cell.length_c   1.000
_cell.angle_alpha   90.00
_cell.angle_beta   90.00
_cell.angle_gamma   90.00
#
_symmetry.space_group_name_H-M   'P 1'
#
loop_
_entity.id
_entity.type
_entity.pdbx_description
1 polymer ?
#
loop_
_entity_poly.entity_id
_entity_poly.type
_entity_poly.pdbx_seq_one_letter_code
_entity_poly.pdbx_strand_id
1 'polypeptide(L)' 'MGTIVCQDCQRIIEYFDDEKVSTLFGTCPTCEQK' A
#
# COMPACT_ATOMS: atom_id res chain seq x y z
N MET A 1 3.09 6.70 11.30
CA MET A 1 3.47 5.42 10.66
C MET A 1 2.29 4.95 9.83
N GLY A 2 2.27 5.30 8.55
CA GLY A 2 1.29 4.82 7.59
C GLY A 2 1.86 3.71 6.71
N THR A 3 0.99 2.84 6.22
CA THR A 3 1.38 1.74 5.32
C THR A 3 0.48 1.71 4.10
N ILE A 4 1.07 1.64 2.93
CA ILE A 4 0.35 1.46 1.67
C ILE A 4 0.36 -0.03 1.33
N VAL A 5 -0.82 -0.62 1.16
CA VAL A 5 -1.01 -2.04 0.86
C VAL A 5 -1.70 -2.20 -0.48
N CYS A 6 -1.29 -3.20 -1.26
CA CYS A 6 -1.95 -3.50 -2.52
C CYS A 6 -3.31 -4.14 -2.29
N GLN A 7 -4.37 -3.60 -2.89
CA GLN A 7 -5.72 -4.13 -2.74
C GLN A 7 -5.90 -5.53 -3.38
N ASP A 8 -5.18 -5.81 -4.48
CA ASP A 8 -5.30 -7.08 -5.21
C ASP A 8 -4.51 -8.24 -4.60
N CYS A 9 -3.27 -7.98 -4.16
CA CYS A 9 -2.36 -9.02 -3.67
C CYS A 9 -2.02 -8.91 -2.18
N GLN A 10 -2.58 -7.91 -1.47
CA GLN A 10 -2.36 -7.65 -0.04
C GLN A 10 -0.89 -7.55 0.37
N ARG A 11 -0.01 -7.23 -0.58
CA ARG A 11 1.40 -6.94 -0.31
C ARG A 11 1.58 -5.50 0.09
N ILE A 12 2.52 -5.28 1.00
CA ILE A 12 2.90 -3.94 1.44
C ILE A 12 3.73 -3.31 0.33
N ILE A 13 3.25 -2.19 -0.19
CA ILE A 13 3.89 -1.43 -1.26
C ILE A 13 4.95 -0.51 -0.65
N GLU A 14 4.56 0.27 0.35
CA GLU A 14 5.44 1.27 0.96
C GLU A 14 5.04 1.57 2.41
N TYR A 15 6.01 1.95 3.22
CA TYR A 15 5.81 2.51 4.56
C TYR A 15 6.14 3.99 4.50
N PHE A 16 5.23 4.84 4.96
CA PHE A 16 5.44 6.28 5.03
C PHE A 16 5.32 6.75 6.47
N ASP A 17 6.07 7.79 6.81
CA ASP A 17 5.92 8.41 8.13
C ASP A 17 4.72 9.34 8.09
N ASP A 18 3.85 9.20 9.08
CA ASP A 18 2.57 9.92 9.17
C ASP A 18 2.24 10.13 10.63
N GLU A 19 1.67 11.29 10.97
CA GLU A 19 1.29 11.57 12.36
C GLU A 19 0.21 10.62 12.88
N LYS A 20 -0.56 9.99 12.00
CA LYS A 20 -1.59 9.00 12.36
C LYS A 20 -1.28 7.65 11.73
N VAL A 21 -1.67 6.58 12.44
CA VAL A 21 -1.59 5.23 11.89
C VAL A 21 -2.70 5.09 10.85
N SER A 22 -2.30 5.08 9.58
CA SER A 22 -3.21 5.06 8.43
C SER A 22 -2.81 3.93 7.49
N THR A 23 -3.76 3.07 7.16
CA THR A 23 -3.58 2.03 6.15
C THR A 23 -4.23 2.49 4.86
N LEU A 24 -3.42 2.74 3.85
CA LEU A 24 -3.89 3.11 2.52
C LEU A 24 -3.87 1.91 1.61
N PHE A 25 -4.83 1.84 0.69
CA PHE A 25 -4.91 0.78 -0.30
C PHE A 25 -4.62 1.35 -1.69
N GLY A 26 -3.72 0.70 -2.42
CA GLY A 26 -3.36 1.06 -3.79
C GLY A 26 -3.20 -0.16 -4.68
N THR A 27 -2.80 0.07 -5.93
CA THR A 27 -2.47 -1.01 -6.87
C THR A 27 -0.96 -1.03 -7.08
N CYS A 28 -0.32 -2.18 -6.90
CA CYS A 28 1.11 -2.31 -7.16
C CYS A 28 1.35 -2.48 -8.67
N PRO A 29 2.51 -2.06 -9.20
CA PRO A 29 2.83 -2.16 -10.63
C PRO A 29 2.87 -3.61 -11.15
N THR A 30 2.95 -4.59 -10.25
CA THR A 30 2.85 -6.02 -10.58
C THR A 30 1.40 -6.45 -10.84
N CYS A 31 0.43 -5.85 -10.15
CA CYS A 31 -1.00 -6.11 -10.34
C CYS A 31 -1.62 -5.22 -11.41
N GLU A 32 -1.05 -4.05 -11.67
CA GLU A 32 -1.50 -3.13 -12.72
C GLU A 32 -1.22 -3.67 -14.14
N GLN A 33 -0.20 -4.52 -14.31
CA GLN A 33 0.17 -5.12 -15.60
C GLN A 33 -0.48 -6.48 -15.87
N LYS A 34 -1.65 -6.76 -15.28
CA LYS A 34 -2.31 -8.08 -15.37
C LYS A 34 -3.37 -8.16 -16.45
#